data_AF-A0A9P5C0X2-F1
#
_entry.id   AF-A0A9P5C0X2-F1
#
_cell.length_a   1.000
_cell.length_b   1.000
_cell.length_c   1.000
_cell.angle_alpha   90.00
_cell.angle_beta   90.00
_cell.angle_gamma   90.00
#
_symmetry.space_group_name_H-M   'P 1'
#
loop_
_entity.id
_entity.type
_entity.pdbx_description
1 polymer ?
#
loop_
_entity_poly.entity_id
_entity_poly.type
_entity_poly.pdbx_seq_one_letter_code
_entity_poly.pdbx_strand_id
1 'polypeptide(L)'
;MSMLISKTTNNITGSTLNPYNRTLQAGGASGGEGALLALRGSPFGWAADIAGSIRIPAAFNNLWGVRTSSGRISATGLANSLPGLPTAGSVVGPMCADLPSLKYMMEWYLSCRTWEEDHKVIDLPWRESAYNGTLTEMCHYGQRDGRLVFAVLASDEEVYPHPPVQRAMQIVTEALLQRGYEVIKWQPPSHQIGTQTLFRVLGASAGKPVKDAVHASGEPHIPQLADLFSKQVDALSTPEFWELCQRKDKYVEDYHKYSKSTSQLTKSGRAVDGVILPVAAHTAAPEGMFKHYA
;
A
#
# COMPACT_ATOMS: atom_id res chain seq x y z
N MET A 1 16.96 11.45 -2.40
CA MET A 1 15.97 10.89 -1.44
C MET A 1 15.80 9.41 -1.70
N SER A 2 15.92 8.54 -0.69
CA SER A 2 15.62 7.12 -0.89
C SER A 2 14.12 6.90 -0.86
N MET A 3 13.53 6.57 -2.01
CA MET A 3 12.10 6.25 -2.17
C MET A 3 11.82 4.75 -2.01
N LEU A 4 12.86 3.94 -1.77
CA LEU A 4 12.81 2.46 -1.76
C LEU A 4 12.78 1.88 -0.34
N ILE A 5 12.60 2.73 0.68
CA ILE A 5 12.54 2.33 2.07
C ILE A 5 11.29 2.93 2.73
N SER A 6 10.77 2.27 3.76
CA SER A 6 9.59 2.71 4.52
C SER A 6 9.92 3.85 5.51
N LYS A 7 10.84 4.74 5.11
CA LYS A 7 11.32 5.90 5.87
C LYS A 7 11.54 7.08 4.92
N THR A 8 11.20 8.29 5.37
CA THR A 8 11.57 9.52 4.69
C THR A 8 12.86 10.09 5.27
N THR A 9 13.98 9.82 4.59
CA THR A 9 15.31 10.31 4.96
C THR A 9 16.17 10.56 3.72
N ASN A 10 17.00 11.60 3.76
CA ASN A 10 18.00 11.88 2.74
C ASN A 10 19.12 12.78 3.30
N ASN A 11 20.22 12.93 2.57
CA ASN A 11 21.39 13.70 3.01
C ASN A 11 21.16 15.23 2.96
N ILE A 12 20.14 15.70 2.24
CA ILE A 12 19.88 17.13 2.03
C ILE A 12 19.04 17.70 3.17
N THR A 13 17.90 17.06 3.49
CA THR A 13 16.94 17.55 4.49
C THR A 13 16.88 16.71 5.77
N GLY A 14 17.66 15.63 5.86
CA GLY A 14 17.65 14.72 7.00
C GLY A 14 16.41 13.82 7.06
N SER A 15 16.07 13.37 8.27
CA SER A 15 14.92 12.49 8.54
C SER A 15 13.66 13.28 8.86
N THR A 16 12.54 12.89 8.25
CA THR A 16 11.22 13.40 8.65
C THR A 16 10.71 12.64 9.88
N LEU A 17 10.38 13.40 10.93
CA LEU A 17 9.93 12.88 12.22
C LEU A 17 8.40 12.89 12.30
N ASN A 18 7.86 11.99 13.11
CA ASN A 18 6.42 11.91 13.35
C ASN A 18 5.94 13.12 14.19
N PRO A 19 4.91 13.86 13.74
CA PRO A 19 4.36 15.00 14.49
C PRO A 19 3.80 14.66 15.87
N TYR A 20 3.27 13.45 16.06
CA TYR A 20 2.72 13.00 17.35
C TYR A 20 3.82 12.66 18.35
N ASN A 21 4.99 12.22 17.87
CA ASN A 21 6.15 11.95 18.72
C ASN A 21 7.44 12.04 17.89
N ARG A 22 8.24 13.08 18.17
CA ARG A 22 9.47 13.37 17.43
C ARG A 22 10.59 12.35 17.65
N THR A 23 10.43 11.38 18.55
CA THR A 23 11.36 10.23 18.66
C THR A 23 11.05 9.12 17.67
N LEU A 24 9.93 9.21 16.94
CA LEU A 24 9.46 8.22 15.98
C LEU A 24 9.55 8.74 14.54
N GLN A 25 9.62 7.81 13.59
CA GLN A 25 9.59 8.12 12.16
C GLN A 25 8.18 8.41 11.66
N ALA A 26 8.06 9.29 10.66
CA ALA A 26 6.80 9.54 9.95
C ALA A 26 6.40 8.43 8.97
N GLY A 27 7.20 7.36 8.83
CA GLY A 27 7.04 6.36 7.77
C GLY A 27 7.61 6.82 6.45
N GLY A 28 7.42 6.05 5.38
CA GLY A 28 7.91 6.43 4.05
C GLY A 28 7.43 5.52 2.93
N ALA A 29 7.69 5.88 1.68
CA ALA A 29 8.52 7.03 1.29
C ALA A 29 7.85 8.42 1.44
N SER A 30 6.51 8.48 1.52
CA SER A 30 5.74 9.73 1.57
C SER A 30 5.53 10.28 3.00
N GLY A 31 6.52 10.12 3.88
CA GLY A 31 6.47 10.61 5.27
C GLY A 31 6.45 12.13 5.38
N GLY A 32 6.94 12.86 4.38
CA GLY A 32 6.78 14.32 4.28
C GLY A 32 5.30 14.73 4.17
N GLU A 33 4.58 14.12 3.24
CA GLU A 33 3.11 14.29 3.10
C GLU A 33 2.39 13.86 4.39
N GLY A 34 2.75 12.69 4.93
CA GLY A 34 2.18 12.18 6.18
C GLY A 34 2.35 13.17 7.34
N ALA A 35 3.55 13.72 7.52
CA ALA A 35 3.83 14.67 8.59
C ALA A 35 3.11 16.01 8.36
N LEU A 36 3.12 16.54 7.14
CA LEU A 36 2.49 17.82 6.82
C LEU A 36 0.97 17.78 7.00
N LEU A 37 0.33 16.71 6.55
CA LEU A 37 -1.12 16.50 6.69
C LEU A 37 -1.52 16.33 8.16
N ALA A 38 -0.74 15.58 8.95
CA ALA A 38 -1.02 15.42 10.38
C ALA A 38 -0.86 16.74 11.16
N LEU A 39 0.07 17.59 10.74
CA LEU A 39 0.22 18.96 11.24
C LEU A 39 -0.86 19.93 10.72
N ARG A 40 -1.77 19.47 9.86
CA ARG A 40 -2.78 20.31 9.19
C ARG A 40 -2.18 21.44 8.33
N GLY A 41 -0.94 21.26 7.87
CA GLY A 41 -0.26 22.19 6.98
C GLY A 41 -0.69 22.07 5.51
N SER A 42 -1.42 21.00 5.17
CA SER A 42 -2.11 20.83 3.89
C SER A 42 -3.48 20.17 4.10
N PRO A 43 -4.52 20.47 3.30
CA PRO A 43 -5.81 19.78 3.37
C PRO A 43 -5.79 18.37 2.73
N PHE A 44 -4.94 18.15 1.72
CA PHE A 44 -4.76 16.87 1.04
C PHE A 44 -3.34 16.75 0.47
N GLY A 45 -2.92 15.52 0.17
CA GLY A 45 -1.61 15.22 -0.40
C GLY A 45 -1.70 14.12 -1.44
N TRP A 46 -0.73 14.07 -2.34
CA TRP A 46 -0.56 13.01 -3.32
C TRP A 46 0.69 12.21 -3.00
N ALA A 47 0.57 10.89 -3.02
CA ALA A 47 1.69 10.01 -2.72
C ALA A 47 1.73 8.85 -3.70
N ALA A 48 2.94 8.31 -3.89
CA ALA A 48 3.17 7.14 -4.71
C ALA A 48 3.31 5.88 -3.83
N ASP A 49 2.85 4.72 -4.29
CA ASP A 49 2.91 3.46 -3.55
C ASP A 49 3.28 2.30 -4.48
N ILE A 50 4.41 1.67 -4.17
CA ILE A 50 4.83 0.39 -4.76
C ILE A 50 4.85 -0.72 -3.71
N ALA A 51 5.32 -0.38 -2.50
CA ALA A 51 5.51 -1.30 -1.38
C ALA A 51 4.98 -0.74 -0.05
N GLY A 52 4.00 0.16 -0.08
CA GLY A 52 3.38 0.74 1.13
C GLY A 52 3.60 2.23 1.33
N SER A 53 4.20 2.94 0.37
CA SER A 53 4.59 4.34 0.52
C SER A 53 3.45 5.36 0.65
N ILE A 54 2.18 4.98 0.44
CA ILE A 54 0.99 5.74 0.87
C ILE A 54 0.53 5.25 2.24
N ARG A 55 0.39 3.92 2.36
CA ARG A 55 -0.26 3.24 3.48
C ARG A 55 0.51 3.39 4.80
N ILE A 56 1.82 3.21 4.79
CA ILE A 56 2.68 3.27 5.97
C ILE A 56 2.70 4.70 6.56
N PRO A 57 2.99 5.76 5.78
CA PRO A 57 2.85 7.13 6.28
C PRO A 57 1.45 7.46 6.78
N ALA A 58 0.40 7.00 6.09
CA ALA A 58 -0.97 7.26 6.53
C ALA A 58 -1.25 6.63 7.90
N ALA A 59 -0.88 5.36 8.09
CA ALA A 59 -1.06 4.67 9.37
C ALA A 59 -0.24 5.28 10.51
N PHE A 60 0.99 5.72 10.24
CA PHE A 60 1.87 6.27 11.28
C PHE A 60 1.49 7.69 11.70
N ASN A 61 0.82 8.44 10.83
CA ASN A 61 0.44 9.83 11.09
C ASN A 61 -1.08 10.01 11.23
N ASN A 62 -1.83 8.93 11.49
CA ASN A 62 -3.29 8.98 11.73
C ASN A 62 -4.06 9.66 10.58
N LEU A 63 -3.83 9.20 9.35
CA LEU A 63 -4.44 9.71 8.13
C LEU A 63 -5.14 8.59 7.36
N TRP A 64 -5.96 9.01 6.41
CA TRP A 64 -6.54 8.17 5.38
C TRP A 64 -5.67 8.23 4.12
N GLY A 65 -5.44 7.09 3.49
CA GLY A 65 -4.70 7.02 2.23
C GLY A 65 -5.24 5.91 1.34
N VAL A 66 -5.35 6.17 0.04
CA VAL A 66 -5.80 5.18 -0.94
C VAL A 66 -4.65 4.84 -1.86
N ARG A 67 -4.20 3.58 -1.82
CA ARG A 67 -3.43 2.99 -2.93
C ARG A 67 -4.43 2.55 -3.99
N THR A 68 -4.46 3.21 -5.14
CA THR A 68 -5.40 2.83 -6.21
C THR A 68 -4.97 1.56 -6.94
N SER A 69 -5.88 1.00 -7.73
CA SER A 69 -5.50 0.05 -8.78
C SER A 69 -4.58 0.71 -9.80
N SER A 70 -3.70 -0.08 -10.42
CA SER A 70 -2.86 0.38 -11.53
C SER A 70 -3.70 0.98 -12.65
N GLY A 71 -3.24 2.10 -13.21
CA GLY A 71 -3.95 2.82 -14.27
C GLY A 71 -5.17 3.60 -13.81
N ARG A 72 -5.50 3.67 -12.51
CA ARG A 72 -6.63 4.49 -12.04
C ARG A 72 -6.29 5.98 -11.95
N ILE A 73 -5.05 6.30 -11.62
CA ILE A 73 -4.50 7.65 -11.54
C ILE A 73 -3.22 7.65 -12.35
N SER A 74 -3.00 8.71 -13.13
CA SER A 74 -1.79 8.89 -13.92
C SER A 74 -0.56 8.92 -13.00
N ALA A 75 0.42 8.11 -13.34
CA ALA A 75 1.77 8.16 -12.78
C ALA A 75 2.77 8.81 -13.75
N THR A 76 2.28 9.41 -14.84
CA THR A 76 3.12 10.06 -15.85
C THR A 76 3.74 11.33 -15.28
N GLY A 77 5.01 11.56 -15.58
CA GLY A 77 5.77 12.70 -15.05
C GLY A 77 6.32 12.52 -13.64
N LEU A 78 6.02 11.41 -12.94
CA LEU A 78 6.66 11.12 -11.66
C LEU A 78 8.15 10.84 -11.83
N ALA A 79 8.97 11.52 -11.02
CA ALA A 79 10.36 11.12 -10.83
C ALA A 79 10.39 9.73 -10.19
N ASN A 80 10.94 8.75 -10.90
CA ASN A 80 10.97 7.35 -10.48
C ASN A 80 12.39 6.78 -10.59
N SER A 81 12.83 6.06 -9.56
CA SER A 81 14.11 5.34 -9.56
C SER A 81 14.05 4.00 -10.30
N LEU A 82 12.86 3.55 -10.71
CA LEU A 82 12.63 2.31 -11.47
C LEU A 82 11.78 2.60 -12.72
N PRO A 83 12.26 3.46 -13.65
CA PRO A 83 11.51 3.76 -14.87
C PRO A 83 11.35 2.50 -15.72
N GLY A 84 10.19 2.35 -16.37
CA GLY A 84 9.94 1.25 -17.30
C GLY A 84 9.63 -0.11 -16.68
N LEU A 85 9.54 -0.22 -15.35
CA LEU A 85 9.17 -1.48 -14.68
C LEU A 85 7.71 -1.85 -15.02
N PRO A 86 7.46 -2.86 -15.87
CA PRO A 86 6.14 -3.05 -16.47
C PRO A 86 5.17 -3.78 -15.53
N THR A 87 5.71 -4.62 -14.62
CA THR A 87 4.94 -5.63 -13.90
C THR A 87 4.69 -5.28 -12.41
N ALA A 88 5.32 -4.20 -11.92
CA ALA A 88 5.18 -3.70 -10.56
C ALA A 88 5.27 -2.17 -10.51
N GLY A 89 4.61 -1.49 -11.45
CA GLY A 89 4.61 -0.02 -11.48
C GLY A 89 4.08 0.59 -10.18
N SER A 90 4.72 1.67 -9.74
CA SER A 90 4.20 2.49 -8.64
C SER A 90 2.86 3.11 -9.04
N VAL A 91 1.91 3.18 -8.12
CA VAL A 91 0.62 3.86 -8.32
C VAL A 91 0.58 5.15 -7.52
N VAL A 92 -0.28 6.08 -7.91
CA VAL A 92 -0.52 7.32 -7.17
C VAL A 92 -1.86 7.25 -6.48
N GLY A 93 -1.96 7.86 -5.31
CA GLY A 93 -3.26 8.09 -4.70
C GLY A 93 -3.25 9.19 -3.63
N PRO A 94 -4.45 9.63 -3.24
CA PRO A 94 -4.59 10.72 -2.30
C PRO A 94 -4.36 10.27 -0.86
N MET A 95 -3.86 11.19 -0.05
CA MET A 95 -3.81 11.14 1.39
C MET A 95 -4.57 12.33 1.97
N CYS A 96 -5.40 12.08 2.97
CA CYS A 96 -6.23 13.10 3.61
C CYS A 96 -6.37 12.82 5.11
N ALA A 97 -6.78 13.82 5.86
CA ALA A 97 -7.02 13.66 7.29
C ALA A 97 -8.42 13.08 7.62
N ASP A 98 -9.31 12.98 6.64
CA ASP A 98 -10.65 12.42 6.77
C ASP A 98 -11.12 11.72 5.49
N LEU A 99 -12.09 10.82 5.64
CA LEU A 99 -12.65 10.00 4.57
C LEU A 99 -13.48 10.82 3.54
N PRO A 100 -14.32 11.80 3.93
CA PRO A 100 -15.01 12.66 2.97
C PRO A 100 -14.07 13.38 1.99
N SER A 101 -12.97 13.93 2.50
CA SER A 101 -11.95 14.59 1.67
C SER A 101 -11.28 13.59 0.72
N LEU A 102 -10.98 12.38 1.19
CA LEU A 102 -10.43 11.31 0.37
C LEU A 102 -11.36 10.93 -0.79
N LYS A 103 -12.66 10.80 -0.53
CA LYS A 103 -13.69 10.57 -1.55
C LYS A 103 -13.72 11.73 -2.55
N TYR A 104 -13.80 12.96 -2.06
CA TYR A 104 -13.86 14.16 -2.90
C TYR A 104 -12.65 14.25 -3.85
N MET A 105 -11.44 14.00 -3.35
CA MET A 105 -10.23 14.03 -4.17
C MET A 105 -10.25 12.97 -5.27
N MET A 106 -10.76 11.77 -4.98
CA MET A 106 -10.93 10.72 -5.99
C MET A 106 -12.00 11.10 -7.04
N GLU A 107 -13.13 11.64 -6.61
CA GLU A 107 -14.20 12.09 -7.52
C GLU A 107 -13.73 13.21 -8.43
N TRP A 108 -13.09 14.23 -7.85
CA TRP A 108 -12.54 15.36 -8.59
C TRP A 108 -11.51 14.91 -9.60
N TYR A 109 -10.52 14.11 -9.20
CA TYR A 109 -9.47 13.65 -10.12
C TYR A 109 -10.06 12.85 -11.29
N LEU A 110 -10.98 11.92 -11.00
CA LEU A 110 -11.61 11.13 -12.06
C LEU A 110 -12.53 11.97 -12.96
N SER A 111 -13.08 13.09 -12.47
CA SER A 111 -13.83 14.03 -13.30
C SER A 111 -12.96 14.80 -14.29
N CYS A 112 -11.64 14.88 -14.05
CA CYS A 112 -10.69 15.50 -14.97
C CYS A 112 -10.41 14.65 -16.23
N ARG A 113 -10.88 13.40 -16.29
CA ARG A 113 -10.80 12.52 -17.48
C ARG A 113 -9.37 12.40 -18.04
N THR A 114 -8.37 12.27 -17.17
CA THR A 114 -6.95 12.25 -17.56
C THR A 114 -6.58 11.12 -18.52
N TRP A 115 -7.43 10.11 -18.69
CA TRP A 115 -7.31 9.07 -19.71
C TRP A 115 -7.41 9.59 -21.15
N GLU A 116 -7.91 10.80 -21.37
CA GLU A 116 -7.90 11.46 -22.69
C GLU A 116 -6.49 11.92 -23.11
N GLU A 117 -5.61 12.14 -22.13
CA GLU A 117 -4.25 12.66 -22.35
C GLU A 117 -3.16 11.62 -22.05
N ASP A 118 -3.42 10.71 -21.11
CA ASP A 118 -2.48 9.69 -20.69
C ASP A 118 -3.00 8.28 -21.02
N HIS A 119 -2.40 7.67 -22.05
CA HIS A 119 -2.71 6.31 -22.52
C HIS A 119 -2.51 5.20 -21.46
N LYS A 120 -1.86 5.51 -20.33
CA LYS A 120 -1.67 4.55 -19.22
C LYS A 120 -2.84 4.56 -18.23
N VAL A 121 -3.75 5.54 -18.33
CA VAL A 121 -4.91 5.65 -17.45
C VAL A 121 -6.10 4.94 -18.10
N ILE A 122 -6.77 4.11 -17.31
CA ILE A 122 -7.97 3.41 -17.71
C ILE A 122 -9.13 4.40 -17.69
N ASP A 123 -9.89 4.45 -18.79
CA ASP A 123 -11.17 5.17 -18.86
C ASP A 123 -12.18 4.53 -17.90
N LEU A 124 -12.16 4.99 -16.65
CA LEU A 124 -13.00 4.50 -15.58
C LEU A 124 -13.43 5.66 -14.68
N PRO A 125 -14.53 6.36 -15.03
CA PRO A 125 -15.05 7.45 -14.23
C PRO A 125 -15.46 6.99 -12.83
N TRP A 126 -15.72 7.97 -11.95
CA TRP A 126 -16.33 7.67 -10.66
C TRP A 126 -17.70 7.01 -10.85
N ARG A 127 -17.94 5.90 -10.16
CA ARG A 127 -19.17 5.12 -10.26
C ARG A 127 -20.04 5.37 -9.05
N GLU A 128 -20.82 6.44 -9.11
CA GLU A 128 -21.73 6.87 -8.04
C GLU A 128 -22.71 5.76 -7.66
N SER A 129 -23.24 5.02 -8.63
CA SER A 129 -24.15 3.89 -8.40
C SER A 129 -23.50 2.76 -7.61
N ALA A 130 -22.21 2.46 -7.84
CA ALA A 130 -21.50 1.42 -7.09
C ALA A 130 -21.20 1.86 -5.65
N TYR A 131 -20.83 3.13 -5.47
CA TYR A 131 -20.62 3.71 -4.15
C TYR A 131 -21.92 3.71 -3.33
N ASN A 132 -23.00 4.27 -3.89
CA ASN A 132 -24.30 4.31 -3.22
C ASN A 132 -24.91 2.92 -3.01
N GLY A 133 -24.73 2.00 -3.96
CA GLY A 133 -25.11 0.59 -3.77
C GLY A 133 -24.44 -0.03 -2.56
N THR A 134 -23.14 0.22 -2.37
CA THR A 134 -22.41 -0.27 -1.18
C THR A 134 -22.96 0.34 0.11
N LEU A 135 -23.31 1.63 0.12
CA LEU A 135 -23.93 2.28 1.29
C LEU A 135 -25.28 1.66 1.66
N THR A 136 -26.09 1.26 0.67
CA THR A 136 -27.38 0.59 0.93
C THR A 136 -27.24 -0.83 1.50
N GLU A 137 -26.07 -1.44 1.35
CA GLU A 137 -25.78 -2.78 1.88
C GLU A 137 -25.11 -2.76 3.26
N MET A 138 -24.81 -1.57 3.80
CA MET A 138 -24.23 -1.42 5.12
C MET A 138 -25.20 -1.82 6.23
N CYS A 139 -24.70 -2.49 7.28
CA CYS A 139 -25.47 -2.66 8.49
C CYS A 139 -25.70 -1.33 9.21
N HIS A 140 -26.92 -1.12 9.68
CA HIS A 140 -27.25 -0.05 10.61
C HIS A 140 -27.24 -0.54 12.07
N TYR A 141 -27.07 0.38 13.02
CA TYR A 141 -27.01 0.03 14.44
C TYR A 141 -28.29 -0.70 14.87
N GLY A 142 -28.13 -1.87 15.48
CA GLY A 142 -29.25 -2.73 15.90
C GLY A 142 -29.79 -3.66 14.82
N GLN A 143 -29.34 -3.56 13.57
CA GLN A 143 -29.63 -4.53 12.52
C GLN A 143 -28.55 -5.63 12.50
N ARG A 144 -28.97 -6.88 12.29
CA ARG A 144 -28.10 -8.07 12.27
C ARG A 144 -28.26 -8.88 10.98
N ASP A 145 -28.51 -8.21 9.86
CA ASP A 145 -28.79 -8.79 8.54
C ASP A 145 -27.79 -8.33 7.48
N GLY A 146 -26.57 -7.97 7.91
CA GLY A 146 -25.53 -7.44 7.05
C GLY A 146 -25.28 -8.24 5.80
N ARG A 147 -25.37 -7.56 4.65
CA ARG A 147 -25.18 -8.18 3.33
C ARG A 147 -23.73 -8.23 2.89
N LEU A 148 -22.88 -7.38 3.48
CA LEU A 148 -21.45 -7.34 3.19
C LEU A 148 -20.71 -8.37 4.04
N VAL A 149 -19.78 -9.08 3.41
CA VAL A 149 -18.88 -10.02 4.05
C VAL A 149 -17.49 -9.41 4.16
N PHE A 150 -16.94 -9.37 5.37
CA PHE A 150 -15.55 -8.98 5.58
C PHE A 150 -14.70 -10.20 5.93
N ALA A 151 -13.42 -10.15 5.57
CA ALA A 151 -12.44 -11.13 6.04
C ALA A 151 -11.33 -10.45 6.82
N VAL A 152 -10.77 -11.17 7.78
CA VAL A 152 -9.68 -10.66 8.62
C VAL A 152 -8.45 -11.54 8.46
N LEU A 153 -7.33 -10.92 8.09
CA LEU A 153 -6.00 -11.52 8.15
C LEU A 153 -5.23 -10.89 9.30
N ALA A 154 -5.13 -11.58 10.44
CA ALA A 154 -4.45 -11.05 11.62
C ALA A 154 -2.92 -11.03 11.47
N SER A 155 -2.38 -12.00 10.73
CA SER A 155 -0.96 -12.12 10.35
C SER A 155 -0.90 -12.95 9.08
N ASP A 156 0.13 -12.72 8.28
CA ASP A 156 0.44 -13.52 7.09
C ASP A 156 1.33 -14.74 7.41
N GLU A 157 1.54 -15.02 8.70
CA GLU A 157 2.37 -16.11 9.26
C GLU A 157 3.89 -15.92 9.07
N GLU A 158 4.31 -14.94 8.27
CA GLU A 158 5.70 -14.51 8.11
C GLU A 158 6.05 -13.41 9.12
N VAL A 159 5.13 -12.48 9.34
CA VAL A 159 5.28 -11.35 10.25
C VAL A 159 4.09 -11.27 11.20
N TYR A 160 4.40 -11.34 12.50
CA TYR A 160 3.41 -11.21 13.55
C TYR A 160 3.33 -9.77 14.04
N PRO A 161 2.15 -9.11 13.98
CA PRO A 161 2.03 -7.75 14.46
C PRO A 161 2.29 -7.62 15.96
N HIS A 162 2.79 -6.48 16.41
CA HIS A 162 2.98 -6.15 17.80
C HIS A 162 1.62 -6.03 18.53
N PRO A 163 1.59 -6.20 19.87
CA PRO A 163 0.35 -6.19 20.64
C PRO A 163 -0.58 -4.99 20.39
N PRO A 164 -0.11 -3.74 20.23
CA PRO A 164 -0.99 -2.62 19.92
C PRO A 164 -1.73 -2.75 18.58
N VAL A 165 -1.07 -3.33 17.57
CA VAL A 165 -1.67 -3.57 16.24
C VAL A 165 -2.64 -4.73 16.30
N GLN A 166 -2.29 -5.82 16.99
CA GLN A 166 -3.21 -6.94 17.23
C GLN A 166 -4.48 -6.47 17.94
N ARG A 167 -4.35 -5.62 18.97
CA ARG A 167 -5.48 -5.01 19.66
C ARG A 167 -6.34 -4.14 18.73
N ALA A 168 -5.73 -3.36 17.84
CA ALA A 168 -6.48 -2.57 16.85
C ALA A 168 -7.30 -3.47 15.90
N MET A 169 -6.71 -4.59 15.46
CA MET A 169 -7.41 -5.58 14.63
C MET A 169 -8.59 -6.22 15.37
N GLN A 170 -8.44 -6.52 16.66
CA GLN A 170 -9.53 -7.04 17.50
C GLN A 170 -10.68 -6.02 17.62
N ILE A 171 -10.36 -4.75 17.93
CA ILE A 171 -11.35 -3.67 18.03
C ILE A 171 -12.16 -3.53 16.74
N VAL A 172 -11.52 -3.53 15.58
CA VAL A 172 -12.21 -3.42 14.28
C VAL A 172 -13.07 -4.66 14.01
N THR A 173 -12.55 -5.84 14.30
CA THR A 173 -13.27 -7.12 14.11
C THR A 173 -14.52 -7.18 14.98
N GLU A 174 -14.39 -6.83 16.26
CA GLU A 174 -15.50 -6.75 17.21
C GLU A 174 -16.53 -5.71 16.77
N ALA A 175 -16.09 -4.55 16.29
CA ALA A 175 -16.99 -3.51 15.79
C ALA A 175 -17.79 -3.94 14.55
N LEU A 176 -17.21 -4.78 13.68
CA LEU A 176 -17.92 -5.38 12.55
C LEU A 176 -18.96 -6.42 13.00
N LEU A 177 -18.57 -7.32 13.90
CA LEU A 177 -19.46 -8.35 14.45
C LEU A 177 -20.62 -7.73 15.23
N GLN A 178 -20.37 -6.70 16.04
CA GLN A 178 -21.40 -5.97 16.78
C GLN A 178 -22.39 -5.25 15.86
N ARG A 179 -21.92 -4.80 14.69
CA ARG A 179 -22.77 -4.28 13.61
C ARG A 179 -23.50 -5.37 12.83
N GLY A 180 -23.26 -6.65 13.10
CA GLY A 180 -23.95 -7.74 12.44
C GLY A 180 -23.44 -8.08 11.04
N TYR A 181 -22.23 -7.66 10.69
CA TYR A 181 -21.57 -8.13 9.47
C TYR A 181 -21.11 -9.58 9.63
N GLU A 182 -21.12 -10.31 8.52
CA GLU A 182 -20.45 -11.61 8.44
C GLU A 182 -18.93 -11.38 8.36
N VAL A 183 -18.18 -12.01 9.26
CA VAL A 183 -16.71 -11.90 9.29
C VAL A 183 -16.10 -13.30 9.27
N ILE A 184 -15.22 -13.55 8.30
CA ILE A 184 -14.50 -14.82 8.15
C ILE A 184 -12.98 -14.64 8.31
N LYS A 185 -12.26 -15.74 8.56
CA LYS A 185 -10.79 -15.74 8.51
C LYS A 185 -10.32 -15.69 7.06
N TRP A 186 -9.42 -14.76 6.73
CA TRP A 186 -8.74 -14.72 5.44
C TRP A 186 -7.52 -15.65 5.47
N GLN A 187 -7.42 -16.57 4.51
CA GLN A 187 -6.38 -17.61 4.39
C GLN A 187 -5.97 -17.78 2.92
N PRO A 188 -5.36 -16.76 2.30
CA PRO A 188 -5.00 -16.77 0.89
C PRO A 188 -3.77 -17.67 0.63
N PRO A 189 -3.37 -17.87 -0.65
CA PRO A 189 -2.01 -18.32 -0.95
C PRO A 189 -0.97 -17.47 -0.20
N SER A 190 0.12 -18.11 0.23
CA SER A 190 1.13 -17.47 1.09
C SER A 190 1.63 -16.13 0.51
N HIS A 191 1.57 -15.09 1.34
CA HIS A 191 2.09 -13.76 0.98
C HIS A 191 3.60 -13.75 0.75
N GLN A 192 4.34 -14.71 1.31
CA GLN A 192 5.77 -14.88 1.07
C GLN A 192 6.06 -15.03 -0.43
N ILE A 193 5.20 -15.73 -1.17
CA ILE A 193 5.33 -15.88 -2.63
C ILE A 193 5.26 -14.50 -3.31
N GLY A 194 4.27 -13.69 -2.93
CA GLY A 194 4.08 -12.33 -3.45
C GLY A 194 5.25 -11.41 -3.11
N THR A 195 5.66 -11.38 -1.85
CA THR A 195 6.75 -10.52 -1.33
C THR A 195 8.09 -10.88 -1.98
N GLN A 196 8.46 -12.16 -2.04
CA GLN A 196 9.68 -12.60 -2.74
C GLN A 196 9.64 -12.25 -4.23
N THR A 197 8.48 -12.43 -4.88
CA THR A 197 8.33 -12.12 -6.31
C THR A 197 8.50 -10.62 -6.54
N LEU A 198 7.84 -9.78 -5.74
CA LEU A 198 7.96 -8.33 -5.82
C LEU A 198 9.41 -7.87 -5.63
N PHE A 199 10.09 -8.30 -4.57
CA PHE A 199 11.47 -7.84 -4.32
C PHE A 199 12.47 -8.35 -5.35
N ARG A 200 12.26 -9.54 -5.94
CA ARG A 200 13.04 -9.98 -7.11
C ARG A 200 12.77 -9.12 -8.34
N VAL A 201 11.52 -8.69 -8.56
CA VAL A 201 11.17 -7.79 -9.68
C VAL A 201 11.84 -6.43 -9.48
N LEU A 202 11.78 -5.85 -8.28
CA LEU A 202 12.43 -4.57 -7.95
C LEU A 202 13.96 -4.67 -8.05
N GLY A 203 14.52 -5.81 -7.69
CA GLY A 203 15.95 -6.11 -7.76
C GLY A 203 16.44 -6.59 -9.13
N ALA A 204 15.57 -6.72 -10.14
CA ALA A 204 15.92 -7.35 -11.41
C ALA A 204 17.08 -6.65 -12.16
N SER A 205 17.26 -5.35 -11.95
CA SER A 205 18.35 -4.55 -12.51
C SER A 205 19.58 -4.44 -11.59
N ALA A 206 19.67 -5.27 -10.54
CA ALA A 206 20.70 -5.22 -9.51
C ALA A 206 20.84 -3.83 -8.81
N GLY A 207 19.73 -3.08 -8.79
CA GLY A 207 19.70 -1.72 -8.25
C GLY A 207 20.47 -0.69 -9.08
N LYS A 208 20.85 -1.02 -10.32
CA LYS A 208 21.69 -0.17 -11.17
C LYS A 208 21.19 1.28 -11.28
N PRO A 209 19.91 1.55 -11.58
CA PRO A 209 19.43 2.94 -11.67
C PRO A 209 19.61 3.74 -10.37
N VAL A 210 19.44 3.08 -9.22
CA VAL A 210 19.62 3.70 -7.90
C VAL A 210 21.09 3.98 -7.62
N LYS A 211 21.97 3.00 -7.92
CA LYS A 211 23.43 3.14 -7.79
C LYS A 211 23.95 4.27 -8.67
N ASP A 212 23.52 4.31 -9.93
CA ASP A 212 23.89 5.35 -10.89
C ASP A 212 23.45 6.74 -10.40
N ALA A 213 22.23 6.88 -9.89
CA ALA A 213 21.72 8.14 -9.37
C ALA A 213 22.48 8.64 -8.12
N VAL A 214 22.85 7.72 -7.21
CA VAL A 214 23.66 8.06 -6.02
C VAL A 214 25.10 8.40 -6.41
N HIS A 215 25.71 7.66 -7.33
CA HIS A 215 27.06 8.01 -7.82
C HIS A 215 27.07 9.36 -8.52
N ALA A 216 26.04 9.67 -9.32
CA ALA A 216 25.92 10.94 -10.03
C ALA A 216 25.75 12.14 -9.09
N SER A 217 25.17 11.95 -7.89
CA SER A 217 25.04 13.04 -6.92
C SER A 217 26.35 13.36 -6.19
N GLY A 218 27.32 12.44 -6.18
CA GLY A 218 28.55 12.57 -5.42
C GLY A 218 28.36 12.46 -3.89
N GLU A 219 27.16 12.16 -3.43
CA GLU A 219 26.85 12.00 -2.00
C GLU A 219 27.06 10.54 -1.55
N PRO A 220 27.38 10.30 -0.27
CA PRO A 220 27.31 8.95 0.27
C PRO A 220 25.88 8.41 0.24
N HIS A 221 25.73 7.10 0.03
CA HIS A 221 24.45 6.43 0.23
C HIS A 221 24.03 6.52 1.71
N ILE A 222 22.73 6.63 1.95
CA ILE A 222 22.20 6.59 3.32
C ILE A 222 22.46 5.20 3.94
N PRO A 223 22.68 5.09 5.27
CA PRO A 223 23.00 3.83 5.92
C PRO A 223 21.97 2.71 5.68
N GLN A 224 20.70 3.07 5.52
CA GLN A 224 19.61 2.12 5.29
C GLN A 224 19.67 1.44 3.92
N LEU A 225 20.45 1.98 2.98
CA LEU A 225 20.69 1.36 1.67
C LEU A 225 22.02 0.60 1.62
N ALA A 226 22.76 0.47 2.72
CA ALA A 226 24.10 -0.15 2.71
C ALA A 226 24.12 -1.52 2.02
N ASP A 227 23.12 -2.36 2.27
CA ASP A 227 22.98 -3.68 1.64
C ASP A 227 22.91 -3.63 0.11
N LEU A 228 22.30 -2.58 -0.46
CA LEU A 228 22.20 -2.41 -1.91
C LEU A 228 23.58 -2.16 -2.54
N PHE A 229 24.49 -1.54 -1.80
CA PHE A 229 25.83 -1.16 -2.26
C PHE A 229 26.91 -2.19 -1.87
N SER A 230 26.74 -2.89 -0.75
CA SER A 230 27.71 -3.86 -0.23
C SER A 230 27.57 -5.26 -0.86
N LYS A 231 26.36 -5.64 -1.27
CA LYS A 231 26.11 -6.95 -1.89
C LYS A 231 26.28 -6.85 -3.41
N GLN A 232 27.22 -7.64 -3.93
CA GLN A 232 27.33 -7.84 -5.37
C GLN A 232 26.27 -8.83 -5.81
N VAL A 233 25.31 -8.35 -6.60
CA VAL A 233 24.20 -9.13 -7.15
C VAL A 233 24.17 -8.83 -8.64
N ASP A 234 24.07 -9.86 -9.47
CA ASP A 234 23.95 -9.70 -10.91
C ASP A 234 22.51 -9.36 -11.32
N ALA A 235 22.37 -8.63 -12.42
CA ALA A 235 21.06 -8.37 -13.01
C ALA A 235 20.48 -9.66 -13.59
N LEU A 236 19.16 -9.80 -13.53
CA LEU A 236 18.48 -10.93 -14.17
C LEU A 236 18.60 -10.81 -15.68
N SER A 237 18.81 -11.95 -16.35
CA SER A 237 18.66 -12.06 -17.79
C SER A 237 17.19 -11.87 -18.21
N THR A 238 16.96 -11.55 -19.48
CA THR A 238 15.59 -11.40 -20.01
C THR A 238 14.72 -12.65 -19.80
N PRO A 239 15.20 -13.89 -20.06
CA PRO A 239 14.41 -15.09 -19.77
C PRO A 239 14.04 -15.24 -18.28
N GLU A 240 14.99 -15.04 -17.37
CA GLU A 240 14.73 -15.12 -15.92
C GLU A 240 13.71 -14.05 -15.47
N PHE A 241 13.76 -12.85 -16.06
CA PHE A 241 12.77 -11.82 -15.80
C PHE A 241 11.38 -12.19 -16.31
N TRP A 242 11.27 -12.83 -17.49
CA TRP A 242 9.99 -13.31 -18.01
C TRP A 242 9.39 -14.45 -17.18
N GLU A 243 10.22 -15.38 -16.69
CA GLU A 243 9.77 -16.41 -15.74
C GLU A 243 9.23 -15.77 -14.45
N LEU A 244 9.88 -14.70 -13.98
CA LEU A 244 9.42 -13.96 -12.82
C LEU A 244 8.07 -13.26 -13.05
N CYS A 245 7.85 -12.69 -14.24
CA CYS A 245 6.55 -12.15 -14.65
C CYS A 245 5.46 -13.23 -14.66
N GLN A 246 5.74 -14.41 -15.22
CA GLN A 246 4.80 -15.53 -15.23
C GLN A 246 4.47 -16.01 -13.81
N ARG A 247 5.48 -16.12 -12.93
CA ARG A 247 5.28 -16.45 -11.51
C ARG A 247 4.36 -15.44 -10.83
N LYS A 248 4.53 -14.13 -11.09
CA LYS A 248 3.65 -13.09 -10.56
C LYS A 248 2.22 -13.26 -11.08
N ASP A 249 2.03 -13.47 -12.38
CA ASP A 249 0.69 -13.64 -12.97
C ASP A 249 -0.04 -14.86 -12.39
N LYS A 250 0.68 -15.99 -12.24
CA LYS A 250 0.14 -17.20 -11.61
C LYS A 250 -0.29 -16.94 -10.15
N TYR A 251 0.52 -16.21 -9.38
CA TYR A 251 0.17 -15.87 -8.01
C TYR A 251 -1.09 -14.99 -7.93
N VAL A 252 -1.21 -13.99 -8.82
CA VAL A 252 -2.41 -13.14 -8.90
C VAL A 252 -3.65 -13.97 -9.28
N GLU A 253 -3.51 -14.91 -10.22
CA GLU A 253 -4.58 -15.82 -10.61
C GLU A 253 -5.04 -16.70 -9.44
N ASP A 254 -4.10 -17.28 -8.70
CA ASP A 254 -4.40 -18.12 -7.53
C ASP A 254 -5.09 -17.32 -6.42
N TYR A 255 -4.64 -16.08 -6.18
CA TYR A 255 -5.26 -15.17 -5.23
C TYR A 255 -6.69 -14.80 -5.65
N HIS A 256 -6.91 -14.59 -6.96
CA HIS A 256 -8.25 -14.32 -7.51
C HIS A 256 -9.18 -15.53 -7.33
N LYS A 257 -8.72 -16.74 -7.67
CA LYS A 257 -9.48 -17.99 -7.46
C LYS A 257 -9.84 -18.19 -6.00
N TYR A 258 -8.90 -17.94 -5.08
CA TYR A 258 -9.15 -17.98 -3.64
C TYR A 258 -10.20 -16.95 -3.20
N SER A 259 -10.08 -15.70 -3.64
CA SER A 259 -11.07 -14.65 -3.32
C SER A 259 -12.47 -15.06 -3.77
N LYS A 260 -12.61 -15.65 -4.97
CA LYS A 260 -13.90 -16.14 -5.47
C LYS A 260 -14.43 -17.35 -4.69
N SER A 261 -13.57 -18.25 -4.24
CA SER A 261 -14.00 -19.45 -3.50
C SER A 261 -14.53 -19.13 -2.10
N THR A 262 -14.27 -17.93 -1.56
CA THR A 262 -14.78 -17.53 -0.24
C THR A 262 -16.30 -17.56 -0.12
N SER A 263 -17.06 -17.47 -1.22
CA SER A 263 -18.51 -17.67 -1.21
C SER A 263 -18.92 -19.02 -0.62
N GLN A 264 -18.09 -20.04 -0.74
CA GLN A 264 -18.31 -21.38 -0.17
C GLN A 264 -18.05 -21.43 1.34
N LEU A 265 -17.33 -20.45 1.87
CA LEU A 265 -16.98 -20.34 3.29
C LEU A 265 -17.96 -19.44 4.07
N THR A 266 -18.75 -18.65 3.35
CA THR A 266 -19.72 -17.70 3.92
C THR A 266 -21.11 -18.32 4.01
N LYS A 267 -21.83 -18.03 5.09
CA LYS A 267 -23.22 -18.38 5.30
C LYS A 267 -24.14 -17.71 4.28
N SER A 268 -23.80 -16.51 3.82
CA SER A 268 -24.54 -15.77 2.80
C SER A 268 -24.38 -16.32 1.38
N GLY A 269 -23.38 -17.18 1.14
CA GLY A 269 -23.00 -17.58 -0.21
C GLY A 269 -22.33 -16.47 -1.04
N ARG A 270 -22.01 -15.33 -0.41
CA ARG A 270 -21.40 -14.16 -1.05
C ARG A 270 -19.89 -14.21 -0.89
N ALA A 271 -19.13 -13.95 -1.95
CA ALA A 271 -17.68 -13.79 -1.80
C ALA A 271 -17.35 -12.55 -0.94
N VAL A 272 -16.20 -12.57 -0.27
CA VAL A 272 -15.73 -11.47 0.59
C VAL A 272 -15.70 -10.14 -0.18
N ASP A 273 -16.31 -9.10 0.39
CA ASP A 273 -16.37 -7.75 -0.15
C ASP A 273 -15.17 -6.88 0.27
N GLY A 274 -14.60 -7.15 1.45
CA GLY A 274 -13.45 -6.42 1.97
C GLY A 274 -12.57 -7.26 2.88
N VAL A 275 -11.25 -7.06 2.78
CA VAL A 275 -10.26 -7.73 3.65
C VAL A 275 -9.62 -6.70 4.55
N ILE A 276 -9.56 -7.01 5.84
CA ILE A 276 -8.95 -6.18 6.88
C ILE A 276 -7.67 -6.88 7.32
N LEU A 277 -6.57 -6.14 7.27
CA LEU A 277 -5.26 -6.62 7.64
C LEU A 277 -4.42 -5.47 8.24
N PRO A 278 -3.42 -5.79 9.08
CA PRO A 278 -2.45 -4.82 9.55
C PRO A 278 -1.77 -4.08 8.39
N VAL A 279 -1.63 -2.75 8.52
CA VAL A 279 -0.86 -1.95 7.55
C VAL A 279 0.65 -2.17 7.72
N ALA A 280 1.09 -2.37 8.95
CA ALA A 280 2.47 -2.66 9.32
C ALA A 280 2.47 -3.56 10.56
N ALA A 281 3.59 -4.25 10.80
CA ALA A 281 3.76 -5.10 11.97
C ALA A 281 3.78 -4.31 13.29
N HIS A 282 4.07 -3.02 13.25
CA HIS A 282 4.22 -2.19 14.44
C HIS A 282 3.65 -0.79 14.20
N THR A 283 3.44 -0.04 15.29
CA THR A 283 3.18 1.41 15.25
C THR A 283 4.42 2.16 14.74
N ALA A 284 4.34 3.48 14.54
CA ALA A 284 5.53 4.27 14.20
C ALA A 284 6.73 3.90 15.11
N ALA A 285 7.86 3.59 14.49
CA ALA A 285 9.05 3.08 15.18
C ALA A 285 10.14 4.15 15.29
N PRO A 286 11.04 4.06 16.29
CA PRO A 286 12.25 4.87 16.35
C PRO A 286 13.16 4.64 15.16
N GLU A 287 14.17 5.50 15.03
CA GLU A 287 15.16 5.34 13.99
C GLU A 287 15.95 4.02 14.09
N GLY A 288 16.09 3.32 12.96
CA GLY A 288 16.80 2.04 12.87
C GLY A 288 16.00 0.80 13.31
N MET A 289 14.74 0.96 13.75
CA MET A 289 13.93 -0.15 14.25
C MET A 289 12.91 -0.72 13.25
N PHE A 290 12.73 -0.09 12.09
CA PHE A 290 11.91 -0.62 11.01
C PHE A 290 12.67 -1.74 10.27
N LYS A 291 12.46 -3.00 10.66
CA LYS A 291 13.18 -4.17 10.11
C LYS A 291 12.36 -5.03 9.15
N HIS A 292 11.03 -4.94 9.22
CA HIS A 292 10.13 -5.78 8.43
C HIS A 292 9.36 -4.92 7.45
N TYR A 293 9.61 -5.15 6.16
CA TYR A 293 8.70 -4.75 5.11
C TYR A 293 7.57 -5.77 5.11
N ALA A 294 6.33 -5.30 5.28
CA ALA A 294 5.13 -6.15 5.31
C ALA A 294 5.01 -7.00 4.04
#